data_AF-A0A856MAH5-F1
#
_entry.id   AF-A0A856MAH5-F1
#
_cell.length_a   1.000
_cell.length_b   1.000
_cell.length_c   1.000
_cell.angle_alpha   90.00
_cell.angle_beta   90.00
_cell.angle_gamma   90.00
#
_symmetry.space_group_name_H-M   'P 1'
#
loop_
_entity.id
_entity.type
_entity.pdbx_description
1 polymer ?
#
loop_
_entity_poly.entity_id
_entity_poly.type
_entity_poly.pdbx_seq_one_letter_code
_entity_poly.pdbx_strand_id
1 'polypeptide(L)'
;MSYDNVCKILAEKYPTDFARWLLAVEPRSIEVLKTELSIEPIRADSLTFLQTENRILHIEFQTITRSKTPISFRMLDYSVRLIRQYKVPVTQVVIFLQQTNDEIAFTEEYRSETTTHRYRVLRMWEQDSVQFLNNPALLPLAPLTQTNSPQGLLSQVAQSVARISDRETRQNIAAYTEILAGLKFEKNLIRQFLSEDIMQESVIYQDIFQKGEQKGELRLCLSLLNERFGEIDSSILERVQVFNKEQLEALARALFRMSSIADLVTWLDERASN
;
A
#
# COMPACT_ATOMS: atom_id res chain seq x y z
N MET A 1 1.74 -5.69 -4.16
CA MET A 1 0.80 -5.12 -3.18
C MET A 1 1.29 -3.73 -2.92
N SER A 2 0.47 -2.72 -3.23
CA SER A 2 0.97 -1.35 -3.21
C SER A 2 1.05 -0.88 -1.76
N TYR A 3 2.14 -0.18 -1.46
CA TYR A 3 2.40 0.52 -0.21
C TYR A 3 1.18 1.38 0.22
N ASP A 4 0.36 1.78 -0.75
CA ASP A 4 -0.86 2.56 -0.57
C ASP A 4 -1.94 1.84 0.26
N ASN A 5 -1.95 0.50 0.29
CA ASN A 5 -2.85 -0.28 1.17
C ASN A 5 -2.51 -0.10 2.66
N VAL A 6 -1.23 -0.01 3.00
CA VAL A 6 -0.79 0.14 4.41
C VAL A 6 -1.18 1.51 4.94
N CYS A 7 -0.94 2.58 4.16
CA CYS A 7 -1.33 3.93 4.55
C CYS A 7 -2.84 4.09 4.75
N LYS A 8 -3.65 3.47 3.88
CA LYS A 8 -5.10 3.45 4.03
C LYS A 8 -5.53 2.76 5.33
N ILE A 9 -5.00 1.56 5.60
CA ILE A 9 -5.29 0.83 6.85
C ILE A 9 -4.91 1.66 8.08
N LEU A 10 -3.76 2.35 8.05
CA LEU A 10 -3.33 3.22 9.16
C LEU A 10 -4.27 4.41 9.37
N ALA A 11 -4.70 5.07 8.29
CA ALA A 11 -5.63 6.19 8.38
C ALA A 11 -7.03 5.78 8.86
N GLU A 12 -7.49 4.58 8.48
CA GLU A 12 -8.77 4.02 8.96
C GLU A 12 -8.70 3.54 10.41
N LYS A 13 -7.58 2.94 10.84
CA LYS A 13 -7.39 2.43 12.21
C LYS A 13 -7.07 3.54 13.23
N TYR A 14 -6.37 4.59 12.80
CA TYR A 14 -5.93 5.70 13.68
C TYR A 14 -6.38 7.08 13.16
N PRO A 15 -7.69 7.29 12.94
CA PRO A 15 -8.18 8.51 12.29
C PRO A 15 -7.90 9.78 13.11
N THR A 16 -7.87 9.70 14.44
CA THR A 16 -7.57 10.84 15.32
C THR A 16 -6.16 11.36 15.15
N ASP A 17 -5.18 10.48 15.07
CA ASP A 17 -3.78 10.87 14.91
C ASP A 17 -3.50 11.46 13.53
N PHE A 18 -4.12 10.92 12.49
CA PHE A 18 -4.06 11.50 11.14
C PHE A 18 -4.75 12.86 11.05
N ALA A 19 -5.93 13.02 11.65
CA ALA A 19 -6.62 14.31 11.70
C ALA A 19 -5.80 15.36 12.47
N ARG A 20 -5.20 15.00 13.62
CA ARG A 20 -4.34 15.88 14.40
C ARG A 20 -3.10 16.32 13.62
N TRP A 21 -2.42 15.36 12.98
CA TRP A 21 -1.23 15.63 12.16
C TRP A 21 -1.56 16.55 10.97
N LEU A 22 -2.62 16.23 10.23
CA LEU A 22 -2.90 16.89 8.96
C LEU A 22 -3.67 18.19 9.12
N LEU A 23 -4.52 18.35 10.14
CA LEU A 23 -5.30 19.57 10.36
C LEU A 23 -4.69 20.49 11.42
N ALA A 24 -3.68 20.03 12.17
CA ALA A 24 -3.07 20.76 13.29
C ALA A 24 -4.10 21.23 14.35
N VAL A 25 -5.19 20.49 14.52
CA VAL A 25 -6.24 20.73 15.52
C VAL A 25 -6.65 19.43 16.20
N GLU A 26 -7.11 19.51 17.45
CA GLU A 26 -7.66 18.36 18.17
C GLU A 26 -9.11 18.12 17.74
N PRO A 27 -9.43 17.00 17.06
CA PRO A 27 -10.80 16.70 16.64
C PRO A 27 -11.62 16.21 17.84
N ARG A 28 -12.86 16.70 17.98
CA ARG A 28 -13.78 16.30 19.06
C ARG A 28 -14.51 14.98 18.77
N SER A 29 -14.89 14.75 17.53
CA SER A 29 -15.48 13.51 17.04
C SER A 29 -15.02 13.24 15.61
N ILE A 30 -14.85 11.96 15.26
CA ILE A 30 -14.42 11.54 13.93
C ILE A 30 -15.22 10.32 13.49
N GLU A 31 -15.71 10.38 12.26
CA GLU A 31 -16.30 9.26 11.55
C GLU A 31 -15.47 8.96 10.30
N VAL A 32 -15.14 7.68 10.07
CA VAL A 32 -14.46 7.23 8.86
C VAL A 32 -15.51 6.92 7.80
N LEU A 33 -15.53 7.70 6.71
CA LEU A 33 -16.48 7.51 5.62
C LEU A 33 -15.94 6.49 4.61
N LYS A 34 -16.75 5.49 4.26
CA LYS A 34 -16.35 4.41 3.33
C LYS A 34 -16.00 4.97 1.93
N THR A 35 -15.00 4.37 1.29
CA THR A 35 -14.21 4.93 0.17
C THR A 35 -14.86 4.86 -1.22
N GLU A 36 -16.18 4.99 -1.35
CA GLU A 36 -16.85 4.91 -2.66
C GLU A 36 -17.64 6.18 -2.97
N LEU A 37 -17.13 6.99 -3.90
CA LEU A 37 -17.86 8.13 -4.45
C LEU A 37 -18.76 7.64 -5.60
N SER A 38 -20.03 7.35 -5.30
CA SER A 38 -21.00 6.83 -6.27
C SER A 38 -21.33 7.86 -7.35
N ILE A 39 -21.03 7.49 -8.62
CA ILE A 39 -21.86 7.62 -9.84
C ILE A 39 -21.15 6.90 -11.02
N GLU A 40 -19.83 6.71 -10.95
CA GLU A 40 -19.04 5.67 -11.61
C GLU A 40 -17.88 5.36 -10.66
N PRO A 41 -17.45 4.10 -10.45
CA PRO A 41 -16.38 3.81 -9.52
C PRO A 41 -15.06 4.34 -10.10
N ILE A 42 -14.73 5.59 -9.78
CA ILE A 42 -13.36 6.06 -9.84
C ILE A 42 -12.63 5.29 -8.75
N ARG A 43 -12.09 4.12 -9.14
CA ARG A 43 -11.08 3.43 -8.35
C ARG A 43 -9.90 4.36 -8.29
N ALA A 44 -9.72 4.90 -7.11
CA ALA A 44 -8.63 5.77 -6.84
C ALA A 44 -7.76 5.07 -5.82
N ASP A 45 -6.48 5.00 -6.15
CA ASP A 45 -5.61 3.92 -5.68
C ASP A 45 -5.38 3.97 -4.16
N SER A 46 -5.56 5.13 -3.52
CA SER A 46 -5.70 5.24 -2.05
C SER A 46 -6.38 6.55 -1.62
N LEU A 47 -7.64 6.45 -1.18
CA LEU A 47 -8.36 7.56 -0.53
C LEU A 47 -8.81 7.19 0.87
N THR A 48 -8.77 8.16 1.77
CA THR A 48 -9.44 8.08 3.08
C THR A 48 -10.18 9.38 3.36
N PHE A 49 -11.39 9.27 3.91
CA PHE A 49 -12.23 10.39 4.29
C PHE A 49 -12.51 10.34 5.79
N LEU A 50 -12.11 11.38 6.51
CA LEU A 50 -12.42 11.55 7.92
C LEU A 50 -13.41 12.70 8.07
N GLN A 51 -14.64 12.40 8.48
CA GLN A 51 -15.61 13.42 8.86
C GLN A 51 -15.34 13.83 10.30
N THR A 52 -15.02 15.10 10.48
CA THR A 52 -14.99 15.76 11.80
C THR A 52 -16.26 16.61 11.95
N GLU A 53 -16.57 17.11 13.15
CA GLU A 53 -17.83 17.80 13.48
C GLU A 53 -18.36 18.79 12.43
N ASN A 54 -17.49 19.46 11.65
CA ASN A 54 -17.94 20.38 10.59
C ASN A 54 -17.02 20.43 9.36
N ARG A 55 -16.32 19.34 9.01
CA ARG A 55 -15.51 19.24 7.78
C ARG A 55 -15.13 17.80 7.44
N ILE A 56 -14.81 17.57 6.18
CA ILE A 56 -14.18 16.34 5.71
C ILE A 56 -12.69 16.57 5.50
N LEU A 57 -11.86 15.70 6.06
CA LEU A 57 -10.45 15.55 5.67
C LEU A 57 -10.35 14.43 4.64
N HIS A 58 -9.94 14.78 3.43
CA HIS A 58 -9.65 13.86 2.35
C HIS A 58 -8.13 13.69 2.21
N ILE A 59 -7.66 12.46 2.29
CA ILE A 59 -6.24 12.08 2.21
C ILE A 59 -6.03 11.20 0.99
N GLU A 60 -5.06 11.56 0.15
CA GLU A 60 -4.59 10.76 -0.98
C GLU A 60 -3.10 10.44 -0.79
N PHE A 61 -2.72 9.16 -0.81
CA PHE A 61 -1.31 8.76 -0.75
C PHE A 61 -0.76 8.49 -2.15
N GLN A 62 0.48 8.94 -2.41
CA GLN A 62 1.12 8.82 -3.70
C GLN A 62 2.57 8.32 -3.55
N THR A 63 2.89 7.23 -4.24
CA THR A 63 4.26 6.70 -4.39
C THR A 63 4.88 7.12 -5.71
N ILE A 64 4.07 7.23 -6.76
CA ILE A 64 4.48 7.63 -8.11
C ILE A 64 3.81 8.95 -8.50
N THR A 65 4.44 9.67 -9.43
CA THR A 65 3.89 10.94 -9.96
C THR A 65 3.09 10.74 -11.24
N ARG A 66 3.14 9.54 -11.83
CA ARG A 66 2.45 9.21 -13.09
C ARG A 66 1.04 8.71 -12.81
N SER A 67 0.04 9.50 -13.20
CA SER A 67 -1.37 9.14 -13.16
C SER A 67 -2.01 9.40 -14.52
N LYS A 68 -2.95 8.53 -14.94
CA LYS A 68 -3.68 8.69 -16.21
C LYS A 68 -4.49 9.99 -16.24
N THR A 69 -5.10 10.35 -15.10
CA THR A 69 -5.74 11.65 -14.89
C THR A 69 -4.85 12.49 -14.00
N PRO A 70 -4.55 13.76 -14.34
CA PRO A 70 -3.72 14.63 -13.50
C PRO A 70 -4.24 14.69 -12.06
N ILE A 71 -3.34 14.58 -11.09
CA ILE A 71 -3.68 14.57 -9.66
C ILE A 71 -4.47 15.82 -9.29
N SER A 72 -4.04 16.99 -9.76
CA SER A 72 -4.73 18.26 -9.51
C SER A 72 -6.20 18.25 -9.92
N PHE A 73 -6.53 17.67 -11.08
CA PHE A 73 -7.91 17.53 -11.55
C PHE A 73 -8.70 16.50 -10.72
N ARG A 74 -8.08 15.38 -10.33
CA ARG A 74 -8.69 14.40 -9.41
C ARG A 74 -9.08 15.04 -8.08
N MET A 75 -8.20 15.89 -7.52
CA MET A 75 -8.48 16.61 -6.27
C MET A 75 -9.71 17.51 -6.39
N LEU A 76 -9.85 18.25 -7.50
CA LEU A 76 -11.06 19.03 -7.79
C LEU A 76 -12.29 18.13 -7.88
N ASP A 77 -12.25 17.04 -8.66
CA ASP A 77 -13.38 16.13 -8.82
C ASP A 77 -13.86 15.55 -7.48
N TYR A 78 -12.93 15.08 -6.63
CA TYR A 78 -13.26 14.58 -5.30
C TYR A 78 -13.86 15.66 -4.40
N SER A 79 -13.33 16.88 -4.44
CA SER A 79 -13.85 17.99 -3.64
C SER A 79 -15.32 18.27 -3.98
N VAL A 80 -15.64 18.38 -5.28
CA VAL A 80 -17.00 18.65 -5.75
C VAL A 80 -17.96 17.54 -5.34
N ARG A 81 -17.55 16.27 -5.49
CA ARG A 81 -18.39 15.12 -5.09
C ARG A 81 -18.66 15.09 -3.59
N LEU A 82 -17.63 15.30 -2.76
CA LEU A 82 -17.76 15.32 -1.30
C LEU A 82 -18.63 16.48 -0.82
N ILE A 83 -18.41 17.69 -1.34
CA ILE A 83 -19.23 18.86 -1.00
C ILE A 83 -20.69 18.63 -1.39
N ARG A 84 -20.94 18.06 -2.58
CA ARG A 84 -22.29 17.74 -3.04
C ARG A 84 -22.98 16.72 -2.13
N GLN A 85 -22.27 15.69 -1.69
CA GLN A 85 -22.83 14.61 -0.88
C GLN A 85 -23.05 15.03 0.58
N TYR A 86 -22.04 15.63 1.22
CA TYR A 86 -22.01 15.85 2.67
C TYR A 86 -22.28 17.30 3.08
N LYS A 87 -22.27 18.26 2.14
CA LYS A 87 -22.60 19.68 2.37
C LYS A 87 -21.77 20.34 3.48
N VAL A 88 -20.54 19.89 3.68
CA VAL A 88 -19.57 20.45 4.62
C VAL A 88 -18.28 20.84 3.90
N PRO A 89 -17.47 21.76 4.45
CA PRO A 89 -16.15 22.08 3.90
C PRO A 89 -15.24 20.85 3.80
N VAL A 90 -14.43 20.79 2.74
CA VAL A 90 -13.46 19.71 2.51
C VAL A 90 -12.05 20.27 2.59
N THR A 91 -11.22 19.69 3.45
CA THR A 91 -9.76 19.88 3.45
C THR A 91 -9.13 18.70 2.75
N GLN A 92 -8.30 18.95 1.73
CA GLN A 92 -7.68 17.90 0.96
C GLN A 92 -6.16 17.94 1.10
N VAL A 93 -5.56 16.77 1.31
CA VAL A 93 -4.11 16.61 1.42
C VAL A 93 -3.65 15.45 0.54
N VAL A 94 -2.69 15.72 -0.34
CA VAL A 94 -1.95 14.69 -1.07
C VAL A 94 -0.63 14.45 -0.34
N ILE A 95 -0.31 13.20 -0.03
CA ILE A 95 0.90 12.81 0.70
C ILE A 95 1.81 12.01 -0.24
N PHE A 96 2.95 12.59 -0.61
CA PHE A 96 3.98 11.89 -1.37
C PHE A 96 4.93 11.13 -0.46
N LEU A 97 5.02 9.82 -0.66
CA LEU A 97 5.79 8.90 0.17
C LEU A 97 7.24 8.72 -0.32
N GLN A 98 7.51 8.98 -1.60
CA GLN A 98 8.84 8.85 -2.21
C GLN A 98 9.35 10.16 -2.76
N GLN A 99 10.63 10.46 -2.47
CA GLN A 99 11.29 11.65 -2.96
C GLN A 99 11.35 11.68 -4.49
N THR A 100 10.99 12.82 -5.05
CA THR A 100 10.95 13.04 -6.50
C THR A 100 11.21 14.51 -6.81
N ASN A 101 11.69 14.77 -8.03
CA ASN A 101 11.87 16.11 -8.58
C ASN A 101 10.73 16.50 -9.56
N ASP A 102 9.73 15.63 -9.70
CA ASP A 102 8.57 15.90 -10.55
C ASP A 102 7.73 17.06 -9.98
N GLU A 103 7.41 18.05 -10.82
CA GLU A 103 6.65 19.25 -10.45
C GLU A 103 5.27 18.91 -9.85
N ILE A 104 4.70 17.76 -10.20
CA ILE A 104 3.43 17.29 -9.65
C ILE A 104 3.49 17.17 -8.11
N ALA A 105 4.65 16.79 -7.55
CA ALA A 105 4.84 16.68 -6.11
C ALA A 105 4.93 18.06 -5.40
N PHE A 106 5.00 19.15 -6.16
CA PHE A 106 5.07 20.52 -5.67
C PHE A 106 3.85 21.36 -6.06
N THR A 107 2.91 20.77 -6.82
CA THR A 107 1.72 21.45 -7.31
C THR A 107 0.60 21.38 -6.27
N GLU A 108 0.16 22.53 -5.74
CA GLU A 108 -0.90 22.62 -4.71
C GLU A 108 -2.24 23.16 -5.25
N GLU A 109 -2.35 23.31 -6.56
CA GLU A 109 -3.59 23.79 -7.18
C GLU A 109 -3.90 23.12 -8.52
N TYR A 110 -5.19 23.04 -8.81
CA TYR A 110 -5.70 22.93 -10.16
C TYR A 110 -6.11 24.32 -10.63
N ARG A 111 -5.70 24.69 -11.85
CA ARG A 111 -6.04 25.97 -12.46
C ARG A 111 -6.53 25.76 -13.89
N SER A 112 -7.69 26.32 -14.19
CA SER A 112 -8.23 26.53 -15.53
C SER A 112 -8.56 28.02 -15.72
N GLU A 113 -9.14 28.38 -16.87
CA GLU A 113 -9.53 29.77 -17.17
C GLU A 113 -10.49 30.36 -16.13
N THR A 114 -11.45 29.56 -15.64
CA THR A 114 -12.52 30.04 -14.75
C THR A 114 -12.50 29.39 -13.37
N THR A 115 -11.72 28.33 -13.17
CA THR A 115 -11.73 27.53 -11.95
C THR A 115 -10.33 27.45 -11.36
N THR A 116 -10.22 27.79 -10.07
CA THR A 116 -9.03 27.50 -9.28
C THR A 116 -9.45 26.66 -8.08
N HIS A 117 -8.78 25.55 -7.86
CA HIS A 117 -9.03 24.66 -6.74
C HIS A 117 -7.73 24.35 -6.03
N ARG A 118 -7.66 24.65 -4.73
CA ARG A 118 -6.46 24.48 -3.91
C ARG A 118 -6.59 23.27 -3.01
N TYR A 119 -5.48 22.58 -2.84
CA TYR A 119 -5.29 21.47 -1.91
C TYR A 119 -3.89 21.58 -1.32
N ARG A 120 -3.58 20.78 -0.30
CA ARG A 120 -2.24 20.77 0.30
C ARG A 120 -1.45 19.59 -0.21
N VAL A 121 -0.15 19.80 -0.45
CA VAL A 121 0.76 18.70 -0.75
C VAL A 121 1.78 18.56 0.36
N LEU A 122 1.82 17.37 0.95
CA LEU A 122 2.79 16.99 1.97
C LEU A 122 3.79 16.01 1.35
N ARG A 123 5.07 16.33 1.48
CA ARG A 123 6.18 15.50 1.02
C ARG A 123 6.87 14.89 2.22
N MET A 124 6.89 13.56 2.32
CA MET A 124 7.45 12.89 3.50
C MET A 124 8.92 13.25 3.73
N TRP A 125 9.71 13.37 2.66
CA TRP A 125 11.15 13.71 2.75
C TRP A 125 11.45 15.14 3.22
N GLU A 126 10.43 15.98 3.42
CA GLU A 126 10.56 17.32 4.01
C GLU A 126 10.07 17.38 5.47
N GLN A 127 9.46 16.30 5.98
CA GLN A 127 8.90 16.29 7.33
C GLN A 127 9.97 16.00 8.37
N ASP A 128 9.83 16.60 9.55
CA ASP A 128 10.60 16.24 10.74
C ASP A 128 10.12 14.87 11.27
N SER A 129 11.08 13.96 11.51
CA SER A 129 10.89 12.64 12.10
C SER A 129 10.27 12.63 13.50
N VAL A 130 10.50 13.68 14.32
CA VAL A 130 10.19 13.67 15.76
C VAL A 130 8.72 13.40 16.05
N GLN A 131 7.81 14.00 15.27
CA GLN A 131 6.36 13.81 15.44
C GLN A 131 5.91 12.38 15.12
N PHE A 132 6.59 11.69 14.20
CA PHE A 132 6.27 10.32 13.80
C PHE A 132 6.87 9.30 14.78
N LEU A 133 8.10 9.54 15.24
CA LEU A 133 8.80 8.68 16.19
C LEU A 133 8.10 8.58 17.55
N ASN A 134 7.38 9.62 17.95
CA ASN A 134 6.67 9.72 19.22
C ASN A 134 5.19 9.31 19.15
N ASN A 135 4.68 8.94 17.97
CA ASN A 135 3.29 8.54 17.80
C ASN A 135 3.22 7.15 17.13
N PRO A 136 2.81 6.08 17.85
CA PRO A 136 2.71 4.74 17.29
C PRO A 136 1.87 4.65 16.00
N ALA A 137 0.81 5.45 15.87
CA ALA A 137 -0.03 5.46 14.68
C ALA A 137 0.69 5.99 13.43
N LEU A 138 1.59 6.96 13.61
CA LEU A 138 2.37 7.60 12.55
C LEU A 138 3.77 7.00 12.39
N LEU A 139 4.23 6.21 13.37
CA LEU A 139 5.55 5.59 13.41
C LEU A 139 5.91 4.81 12.13
N PRO A 140 4.99 4.06 11.48
CA PRO A 140 5.30 3.40 10.21
C PRO A 140 5.75 4.35 9.09
N LEU A 141 5.35 5.63 9.13
CA LEU A 141 5.75 6.64 8.14
C LEU A 141 7.11 7.30 8.49
N ALA A 142 7.59 7.14 9.72
CA ALA A 142 8.83 7.76 10.20
C ALA A 142 10.07 7.47 9.32
N PRO A 143 10.29 6.25 8.76
CA PRO A 143 11.42 6.00 7.87
C PRO A 143 11.47 6.93 6.65
N LEU A 144 10.32 7.44 6.19
CA LEU A 144 10.21 8.25 4.99
C LEU A 144 10.60 9.72 5.22
N THR A 145 10.70 10.16 6.48
CA THR A 145 10.92 11.56 6.86
C THR A 145 12.30 12.06 6.45
N GLN A 146 12.52 13.38 6.51
CA GLN A 146 13.84 13.95 6.24
C GLN A 146 14.89 13.34 7.17
N THR A 147 16.06 13.00 6.64
CA THR A 147 17.19 12.53 7.45
C THR A 147 18.52 12.74 6.74
N ASN A 148 19.53 13.12 7.53
CA ASN A 148 20.94 13.15 7.11
C ASN A 148 21.71 11.90 7.57
N SER A 149 21.07 11.03 8.36
CA SER A 149 21.64 9.77 8.85
C SER A 149 20.60 8.64 8.74
N PRO A 150 20.57 7.90 7.62
CA PRO A 150 19.66 6.77 7.42
C PRO A 150 19.70 5.74 8.54
N GLN A 151 20.91 5.33 8.95
CA GLN A 151 21.12 4.37 10.05
C GLN A 151 20.63 4.93 11.40
N GLY A 152 20.90 6.22 11.67
CA GLY A 152 20.42 6.87 12.89
C GLY A 152 18.90 6.90 12.97
N LEU A 153 18.23 7.26 11.88
CA LEU A 153 16.76 7.27 11.80
C LEU A 153 16.18 5.87 12.00
N LEU A 154 16.68 4.85 11.27
CA LEU A 154 16.17 3.49 11.39
C LEU A 154 16.40 2.89 12.79
N SER A 155 17.52 3.23 13.43
CA SER A 155 17.77 2.86 14.83
C SER A 155 16.74 3.49 15.78
N GLN A 156 16.43 4.78 15.63
CA GLN A 156 15.40 5.44 16.43
C GLN A 156 14.02 4.84 16.19
N VAL A 157 13.68 4.56 14.93
CA VAL A 157 12.42 3.88 14.58
C VAL A 157 12.33 2.52 15.26
N ALA A 158 13.35 1.68 15.17
CA ALA A 158 13.37 0.37 15.82
C ALA A 158 13.23 0.47 17.34
N GLN A 159 13.90 1.45 17.98
CA GLN A 159 13.74 1.73 19.41
C GLN A 159 12.31 2.15 19.76
N SER A 160 11.69 3.03 18.96
CA SER A 160 10.30 3.44 19.15
C SER A 160 9.33 2.27 18.99
N VAL A 161 9.56 1.39 18.01
CA VAL A 161 8.76 0.16 17.83
C VAL A 161 8.90 -0.75 19.06
N ALA A 162 10.12 -0.96 19.55
CA ALA A 162 10.39 -1.82 20.71
C ALA A 162 9.70 -1.34 22.00
N ARG A 163 9.45 -0.03 22.13
CA ARG A 163 8.75 0.57 23.29
C ARG A 163 7.24 0.30 23.31
N ILE A 164 6.65 -0.17 22.22
CA ILE A 164 5.23 -0.50 22.17
C ILE A 164 4.97 -1.72 23.07
N SER A 165 4.12 -1.52 24.07
CA SER A 165 3.85 -2.54 25.10
C SER A 165 2.97 -3.68 24.59
N ASP A 166 1.94 -3.35 23.81
CA ASP A 166 1.05 -4.34 23.22
C ASP A 166 1.75 -5.13 22.12
N ARG A 167 1.78 -6.46 22.27
CA ARG A 167 2.52 -7.35 21.37
C ARG A 167 1.96 -7.28 19.95
N GLU A 168 0.64 -7.42 19.78
CA GLU A 168 0.02 -7.45 18.47
C GLU A 168 0.22 -6.12 17.71
N THR A 169 0.00 -5.00 18.39
CA THR A 169 0.22 -3.65 17.85
C THR A 169 1.67 -3.44 17.46
N ARG A 170 2.62 -3.88 18.29
CA ARG A 170 4.04 -3.81 17.99
C ARG A 170 4.41 -4.60 16.74
N GLN A 171 3.90 -5.82 16.61
CA GLN A 171 4.18 -6.70 15.45
C GLN A 171 3.60 -6.11 14.17
N ASN A 172 2.36 -5.60 14.23
CA ASN A 172 1.72 -4.93 13.10
C ASN A 172 2.46 -3.66 12.69
N ILE A 173 2.81 -2.78 13.65
CA ILE A 173 3.57 -1.56 13.37
C ILE A 173 4.97 -1.88 12.84
N ALA A 174 5.64 -2.89 13.36
CA ALA A 174 6.93 -3.33 12.83
C ALA A 174 6.79 -3.73 11.34
N ALA A 175 5.79 -4.54 11.01
CA ALA A 175 5.53 -4.98 9.63
C ALA A 175 5.21 -3.80 8.70
N TYR A 176 4.36 -2.86 9.13
CA TYR A 176 4.05 -1.65 8.36
C TYR A 176 5.28 -0.77 8.16
N THR A 177 6.09 -0.61 9.20
CA THR A 177 7.34 0.14 9.15
C THR A 177 8.31 -0.48 8.15
N GLU A 178 8.48 -1.80 8.13
CA GLU A 178 9.37 -2.48 7.18
C GLU A 178 8.92 -2.25 5.74
N ILE A 179 7.62 -2.42 5.47
CA ILE A 179 7.04 -2.20 4.14
C ILE A 179 7.30 -0.77 3.67
N LEU A 180 6.97 0.23 4.51
CA LEU A 180 7.13 1.63 4.13
C LEU A 180 8.61 2.04 4.05
N ALA A 181 9.48 1.53 4.93
CA ALA A 181 10.92 1.77 4.84
C ALA A 181 11.51 1.29 3.50
N GLY A 182 10.96 0.21 2.92
CA GLY A 182 11.34 -0.31 1.61
C GLY A 182 11.13 0.66 0.44
N LEU A 183 10.35 1.73 0.62
CA LEU A 183 10.20 2.79 -0.38
C LEU A 183 11.46 3.68 -0.49
N LYS A 184 12.29 3.74 0.56
CA LYS A 184 13.42 4.67 0.64
C LYS A 184 14.76 3.97 0.87
N PHE A 185 14.77 2.84 1.57
CA PHE A 185 16.00 2.16 2.00
C PHE A 185 16.12 0.76 1.39
N GLU A 186 17.36 0.32 1.23
CA GLU A 186 17.65 -1.04 0.79
C GLU A 186 17.31 -2.08 1.86
N LYS A 187 16.89 -3.26 1.40
CA LYS A 187 16.47 -4.37 2.26
C LYS A 187 17.52 -4.75 3.33
N ASN A 188 18.79 -4.75 2.96
CA ASN A 188 19.88 -5.12 3.88
C ASN A 188 20.01 -4.13 5.03
N LEU A 189 19.82 -2.83 4.77
CA LEU A 189 19.88 -1.79 5.79
C LEU A 189 18.68 -1.90 6.73
N ILE A 190 17.48 -2.14 6.20
CA ILE A 190 16.26 -2.25 7.00
C ILE A 190 16.36 -3.44 7.97
N ARG A 191 16.82 -4.60 7.49
CA ARG A 191 16.96 -5.84 8.29
C ARG A 191 17.96 -5.74 9.44
N GLN A 192 18.89 -4.78 9.40
CA GLN A 192 19.80 -4.53 10.54
C GLN A 192 19.07 -3.97 11.76
N PHE A 193 17.92 -3.32 11.57
CA PHE A 193 17.20 -2.61 12.63
C PHE A 193 15.80 -3.19 12.90
N LEU A 194 15.12 -3.70 11.86
CA LEU A 194 13.81 -4.33 11.97
C LEU A 194 13.95 -5.84 11.71
N SER A 195 13.91 -6.63 12.79
CA SER A 195 14.04 -8.10 12.68
C SER A 195 12.73 -8.75 12.26
N GLU A 196 12.81 -9.67 11.28
CA GLU A 196 11.68 -10.46 10.78
C GLU A 196 10.98 -11.25 11.90
N ASP A 197 11.69 -11.68 12.94
CA ASP A 197 11.12 -12.40 14.09
C ASP A 197 10.05 -11.58 14.83
N ILE A 198 10.18 -10.26 14.84
CA ILE A 198 9.18 -9.37 15.46
C ILE A 198 7.91 -9.33 14.61
N MET A 199 7.97 -9.63 13.32
CA MET A 199 6.87 -9.44 12.37
C MET A 199 6.16 -10.73 12.00
N GLN A 200 6.71 -11.89 12.40
CA GLN A 200 6.19 -13.21 12.02
C GLN A 200 4.70 -13.42 12.34
N GLU A 201 4.16 -12.85 13.41
CA GLU A 201 2.74 -13.01 13.76
C GLU A 201 1.82 -11.95 13.13
N SER A 202 2.37 -10.97 12.40
CA SER A 202 1.55 -9.96 11.70
C SER A 202 0.76 -10.62 10.58
N VAL A 203 -0.56 -10.41 10.58
CA VAL A 203 -1.48 -10.93 9.55
C VAL A 203 -1.05 -10.44 8.16
N ILE A 204 -0.59 -9.20 8.05
CA ILE A 204 -0.15 -8.61 6.78
C ILE A 204 1.19 -9.20 6.34
N TYR A 205 2.11 -9.45 7.28
CA TYR A 205 3.37 -10.12 6.96
C TYR A 205 3.11 -11.55 6.47
N GLN A 206 2.23 -12.29 7.13
CA GLN A 206 1.83 -13.64 6.73
C GLN A 206 1.16 -13.68 5.35
N ASP A 207 0.25 -12.76 5.06
CA ASP A 207 -0.37 -12.65 3.73
C ASP A 207 0.66 -12.33 2.62
N ILE A 208 1.63 -11.44 2.89
CA ILE A 208 2.72 -11.15 1.96
C ILE A 208 3.61 -12.38 1.74
N PHE A 209 3.93 -13.10 2.82
CA PHE A 209 4.75 -14.30 2.76
C PHE A 209 4.06 -15.39 1.94
N GLN A 210 2.79 -15.69 2.22
CA GLN A 210 1.99 -16.69 1.49
C GLN A 210 1.86 -16.36 0.00
N LYS A 211 1.59 -15.10 -0.35
CA LYS A 211 1.59 -14.65 -1.76
C LYS A 211 2.96 -14.78 -2.40
N GLY A 212 4.04 -14.58 -1.63
CA GLY A 212 5.42 -14.80 -2.06
C GLY A 212 5.70 -16.28 -2.38
N GLU A 213 5.30 -17.19 -1.49
CA GLU A 213 5.41 -18.64 -1.70
C GLU A 213 4.66 -19.08 -2.96
N GLN A 214 3.38 -18.71 -3.08
CA GLN A 214 2.54 -19.08 -4.23
C GLN A 214 3.15 -18.59 -5.55
N LYS A 215 3.69 -17.36 -5.60
CA LYS A 215 4.40 -16.86 -6.78
C LYS A 215 5.69 -17.63 -7.07
N GLY A 216 6.41 -18.04 -6.03
CA GLY A 216 7.62 -18.86 -6.14
C GLY A 216 7.31 -20.23 -6.74
N GLU A 217 6.27 -20.90 -6.23
CA GLU A 217 5.78 -22.18 -6.73
C GLU A 217 5.27 -22.09 -8.16
N LEU A 218 4.49 -21.04 -8.48
CA LEU A 218 4.03 -20.80 -9.84
C LEU A 218 5.23 -20.65 -10.79
N ARG A 219 6.21 -19.82 -10.43
CA ARG A 219 7.43 -19.63 -11.22
C ARG A 219 8.17 -20.95 -11.42
N LEU A 220 8.28 -21.79 -10.39
CA LEU A 220 8.89 -23.10 -10.49
C LEU A 220 8.11 -24.01 -11.45
N CYS A 221 6.78 -24.06 -11.32
CA CYS A 221 5.91 -24.86 -12.20
C CYS A 221 6.05 -24.42 -13.66
N LEU A 222 6.01 -23.11 -13.94
CA LEU A 222 6.21 -22.57 -15.28
C LEU A 222 7.61 -22.92 -15.83
N SER A 223 8.65 -22.86 -14.99
CA SER A 223 10.00 -23.26 -15.39
C SER A 223 10.10 -24.75 -15.71
N LEU A 224 9.48 -25.63 -14.91
CA LEU A 224 9.47 -27.08 -15.14
C LEU A 224 8.68 -27.46 -16.38
N LEU A 225 7.56 -26.77 -16.60
CA LEU A 225 6.74 -26.90 -17.80
C LEU A 225 7.57 -26.57 -19.06
N ASN A 226 8.23 -25.41 -19.06
CA ASN A 226 9.07 -24.98 -20.17
C ASN A 226 10.26 -25.92 -20.40
N GLU A 227 10.92 -26.38 -19.34
CA GLU A 227 12.03 -27.35 -19.45
C GLU A 227 11.58 -28.69 -20.05
N ARG A 228 10.38 -29.15 -19.69
CA ARG A 228 9.89 -30.47 -20.10
C ARG A 228 9.31 -30.50 -21.50
N PHE A 229 8.56 -29.45 -21.87
CA PHE A 229 7.74 -29.43 -23.08
C PHE A 229 8.20 -28.39 -24.11
N GLY A 230 9.17 -27.54 -23.77
CA GLY A 230 9.60 -26.44 -24.63
C GLY A 230 8.59 -25.29 -24.62
N GLU A 231 8.39 -24.65 -25.78
CA GLU A 231 7.39 -23.58 -25.91
C GLU A 231 5.97 -24.11 -25.70
N ILE A 232 5.29 -23.54 -24.72
CA ILE A 232 3.91 -23.89 -24.36
C ILE A 232 2.99 -22.74 -24.76
N ASP A 233 1.81 -23.10 -25.27
CA ASP A 233 0.76 -22.15 -25.64
C ASP A 233 0.36 -21.23 -24.45
N SER A 234 0.19 -19.94 -24.73
CA SER A 234 -0.23 -18.93 -23.75
C SER A 234 -1.49 -19.31 -22.99
N SER A 235 -2.45 -19.98 -23.64
CA SER A 235 -3.70 -20.42 -23.02
C SER A 235 -3.48 -21.42 -21.87
N ILE A 236 -2.46 -22.27 -21.97
CA ILE A 236 -2.10 -23.22 -20.91
C ILE A 236 -1.42 -22.47 -19.75
N LEU A 237 -0.55 -21.51 -20.06
CA LEU A 237 0.14 -20.70 -19.05
C LEU A 237 -0.87 -19.87 -18.23
N GLU A 238 -1.87 -19.27 -18.88
CA GLU A 238 -2.94 -18.52 -18.21
C GLU A 238 -3.74 -19.39 -17.24
N ARG A 239 -4.02 -20.64 -17.59
CA ARG A 239 -4.71 -21.59 -16.69
C ARG A 239 -3.89 -21.91 -15.45
N VAL A 240 -2.58 -22.04 -15.59
CA VAL A 240 -1.68 -22.34 -14.45
C VAL A 240 -1.47 -21.11 -13.57
N GLN A 241 -1.48 -19.90 -14.14
CA GLN A 241 -1.29 -18.65 -13.39
C GLN A 241 -2.35 -18.39 -12.32
N VAL A 242 -3.55 -18.94 -12.46
CA VAL A 242 -4.65 -18.76 -11.50
C VAL A 242 -4.69 -19.83 -10.41
N PHE A 243 -3.75 -20.78 -10.40
CA PHE A 243 -3.73 -21.87 -9.43
C PHE A 243 -3.39 -21.40 -8.01
N ASN A 244 -4.05 -22.02 -7.03
CA ASN A 244 -3.67 -21.94 -5.62
C ASN A 244 -2.45 -22.83 -5.31
N LYS A 245 -1.94 -22.73 -4.08
CA LYS A 245 -0.75 -23.47 -3.61
C LYS A 245 -0.91 -24.98 -3.82
N GLU A 246 -2.04 -25.55 -3.40
CA GLU A 246 -2.31 -26.98 -3.48
C GLU A 246 -2.37 -27.50 -4.93
N GLN A 247 -2.92 -26.69 -5.83
CA GLN A 247 -2.96 -27.00 -7.26
C GLN A 247 -1.58 -26.93 -7.90
N LEU A 248 -0.75 -25.95 -7.54
CA LEU A 248 0.63 -25.82 -8.02
C LEU A 248 1.50 -26.98 -7.53
N GLU A 249 1.41 -27.35 -6.24
CA GLU A 249 2.11 -28.52 -5.71
C GLU A 249 1.68 -29.83 -6.41
N ALA A 250 0.37 -29.98 -6.66
CA ALA A 250 -0.14 -31.14 -7.37
C ALA A 250 0.33 -31.19 -8.82
N LEU A 251 0.37 -30.05 -9.51
CA LEU A 251 0.93 -29.94 -10.86
C LEU A 251 2.41 -30.31 -10.87
N ALA A 252 3.21 -29.77 -9.94
CA ALA A 252 4.64 -30.08 -9.83
C ALA A 252 4.90 -31.59 -9.66
N ARG A 253 4.04 -32.31 -8.93
CA ARG A 253 4.11 -33.77 -8.76
C ARG A 253 3.57 -34.56 -9.97
N ALA A 254 2.66 -33.98 -10.75
CA ALA A 254 1.99 -34.62 -11.90
C ALA A 254 2.74 -34.42 -13.23
N LEU A 255 3.55 -33.35 -13.34
CA LEU A 255 4.83 -33.37 -14.05
C LEU A 255 5.65 -34.56 -13.51
N PHE A 256 6.85 -34.92 -13.92
CA PHE A 256 7.39 -36.30 -13.70
C PHE A 256 6.56 -37.45 -14.33
N ARG A 257 5.22 -37.52 -14.21
CA ARG A 257 4.38 -38.61 -14.76
C ARG A 257 3.85 -38.35 -16.17
N MET A 258 3.64 -37.09 -16.55
CA MET A 258 3.21 -36.73 -17.92
C MET A 258 4.30 -37.05 -18.96
N SER A 259 3.99 -37.55 -20.15
CA SER A 259 4.99 -37.77 -21.21
C SER A 259 4.90 -36.73 -22.33
N SER A 260 3.76 -36.04 -22.43
CA SER A 260 3.46 -35.10 -23.51
C SER A 260 2.61 -33.92 -23.05
N ILE A 261 2.49 -32.90 -23.90
CA ILE A 261 1.60 -31.76 -23.68
C ILE A 261 0.13 -32.19 -23.62
N ALA A 262 -0.26 -33.25 -24.33
CA ALA A 262 -1.64 -33.78 -24.29
C ALA A 262 -2.02 -34.29 -22.90
N ASP A 263 -1.07 -34.89 -22.17
CA ASP A 263 -1.27 -35.34 -20.79
C ASP A 263 -1.48 -34.16 -19.84
N LEU A 264 -0.76 -33.05 -20.08
CA LEU A 264 -0.92 -31.81 -19.33
C LEU A 264 -2.32 -31.19 -19.56
N VAL A 265 -2.75 -31.08 -20.82
CA VAL A 265 -4.08 -30.55 -21.15
C VAL A 265 -5.18 -31.39 -20.49
N THR A 266 -5.09 -32.72 -20.60
CA THR A 266 -6.03 -33.65 -19.98
C THR A 266 -6.11 -33.43 -18.46
N TRP A 267 -4.96 -33.33 -17.80
CA TRP A 267 -4.89 -33.08 -16.35
C TRP A 267 -5.49 -31.73 -15.93
N LEU A 268 -5.28 -30.69 -16.74
CA LEU A 268 -5.86 -29.37 -16.49
C LEU A 268 -7.39 -29.39 -16.65
N ASP A 269 -7.92 -30.15 -17.61
CA ASP A 269 -9.35 -30.25 -17.91
C ASP A 269 -10.12 -31.01 -16.82
N GLU A 270 -9.53 -32.08 -16.29
CA GLU A 270 -10.09 -32.85 -15.15
C GLU A 270 -10.28 -31.98 -13.89
N ARG A 271 -9.47 -30.93 -13.73
CA ARG A 271 -9.54 -30.00 -12.59
C ARG A 271 -10.31 -28.72 -12.84
N ALA A 272 -10.65 -28.41 -14.09
CA ALA A 272 -11.55 -27.31 -14.42
C ALA A 272 -13.04 -27.69 -14.24
N SER A 273 -13.32 -29.00 -14.15
CA SER A 273 -14.68 -29.56 -14.05
C SER A 273 -15.14 -29.86 -12.61
N ASN A 274 -14.32 -29.51 -11.61
CA ASN A 274 -14.60 -29.64 -10.17
C ASN A 274 -14.46 -28.27 -9.50
#